data_AF-A0A959TCN3-F1
#
_entry.id   AF-A0A959TCN3-F1
#
_cell.length_a   1.000
_cell.length_b   1.000
_cell.length_c   1.000
_cell.angle_alpha   90.00
_cell.angle_beta   90.00
_cell.angle_gamma   90.00
#
_symmetry.space_group_name_H-M   'P 1'
#
loop_
_entity.id
_entity.type
_entity.pdbx_description
1 polymer ?
#
loop_
_entity_poly.entity_id
_entity_poly.type
_entity_poly.pdbx_seq_one_letter_code
_entity_poly.pdbx_strand_id
1 'polypeptide(L)'
;MYVVLGALVVLLLMQLTGDLRLARSEARGTPLWRMPLGRAGLFFAFLLLGPWLFVQVSGMEGILAGNGGWLFVASVGLSAMISYTWYRYLTWLDVFERERIWAELLTFVMACGSTLLVFPITAWLRGATGMALTGDLWDDLVYSVVAIGLVEEVVKLLPYLLIWRLTRQVDEPFDHLLYGSIAALGFAFMENTLYLESTRLTAVTGRALLASVAHMFDTSI
;
A
#
# COMPACT_ATOMS: atom_id res chain seq x y z
N MET A 1 18.75 -8.64 0.38
CA MET A 1 17.86 -7.73 -0.38
C MET A 1 17.88 -8.01 -1.88
N TYR A 2 19.03 -7.96 -2.57
CA TYR A 2 19.12 -8.17 -4.03
C TYR A 2 18.68 -9.55 -4.54
N VAL A 3 18.93 -10.62 -3.78
CA VAL A 3 18.57 -12.00 -4.18
C VAL A 3 17.05 -12.21 -4.16
N VAL A 4 16.37 -11.74 -3.12
CA VAL A 4 14.90 -11.81 -3.00
C VAL A 4 14.22 -10.98 -4.08
N LEU A 5 14.75 -9.77 -4.33
CA LEU A 5 14.28 -8.91 -5.41
C LEU A 5 14.46 -9.58 -6.79
N GLY A 6 15.61 -10.22 -7.03
CA GLY A 6 15.87 -10.97 -8.25
C GLY A 6 14.90 -12.14 -8.47
N ALA A 7 14.63 -12.92 -7.41
CA ALA A 7 13.68 -14.04 -7.48
C ALA A 7 12.24 -13.56 -7.75
N LEU A 8 11.79 -12.50 -7.06
CA LEU A 8 10.49 -11.88 -7.30
C LEU A 8 10.34 -11.37 -8.74
N VAL A 9 11.37 -10.71 -9.28
CA VAL A 9 11.38 -10.24 -10.67
C VAL A 9 11.26 -11.40 -11.65
N VAL A 10 11.99 -12.51 -11.42
CA VAL A 10 11.90 -13.69 -12.29
C VAL A 10 10.51 -14.31 -12.25
N LEU A 11 9.92 -14.46 -11.06
CA LEU A 11 8.56 -14.99 -10.91
C LEU A 11 7.50 -14.09 -11.57
N LEU A 12 7.61 -12.77 -11.40
CA LEU A 12 6.75 -11.78 -12.07
C LEU A 12 6.87 -11.86 -13.59
N LEU A 13 8.08 -12.01 -14.12
CA LEU A 13 8.30 -12.16 -15.56
C LEU A 13 7.73 -13.48 -16.09
N MET A 14 7.87 -14.57 -15.33
CA MET A 14 7.27 -15.87 -15.69
C MET A 14 5.74 -15.79 -15.70
N GLN A 15 5.13 -15.19 -14.66
CA GLN A 15 3.69 -14.96 -14.58
C GLN A 15 3.20 -14.09 -15.75
N LEU A 16 3.84 -12.92 -15.95
CA LEU A 16 3.48 -11.95 -16.98
C LEU A 16 3.60 -12.55 -18.39
N THR A 17 4.62 -13.37 -18.65
CA THR A 17 4.75 -14.04 -19.95
C THR A 17 3.68 -15.11 -20.17
N GLY A 18 3.20 -15.77 -19.11
CA GLY A 18 2.04 -16.66 -19.16
C GLY A 18 0.76 -15.90 -19.51
N ASP A 19 0.49 -14.83 -18.78
CA ASP A 19 -0.72 -14.00 -18.94
C ASP A 19 -0.75 -13.32 -20.32
N LEU A 20 0.40 -12.81 -20.80
CA LEU A 20 0.52 -12.22 -22.13
C LEU A 20 0.33 -13.24 -23.25
N ARG A 21 0.69 -14.51 -23.06
CA ARG A 21 0.42 -15.59 -24.04
C ARG A 21 -1.08 -15.88 -24.10
N LEU A 22 -1.74 -15.98 -22.96
CA LEU A 22 -3.20 -16.13 -22.87
C LEU A 22 -3.92 -14.96 -23.53
N ALA A 23 -3.58 -13.72 -23.17
CA ALA A 23 -4.16 -12.51 -23.75
C ALA A 23 -3.93 -12.41 -25.27
N ARG A 24 -2.75 -12.79 -25.77
CA ARG A 24 -2.47 -12.84 -27.23
C ARG A 24 -3.24 -13.94 -27.94
N SER A 25 -3.53 -15.06 -27.27
CA SER A 25 -4.29 -16.16 -27.86
C SER A 25 -5.75 -15.76 -28.12
N GLU A 26 -6.31 -14.89 -27.27
CA GLU A 26 -7.66 -14.35 -27.40
C GLU A 26 -7.75 -13.17 -28.39
N ALA A 27 -6.68 -12.39 -28.56
CA ALA A 27 -6.71 -11.12 -29.30
C ALA A 27 -5.87 -11.13 -30.60
N ARG A 28 -6.07 -12.14 -31.47
CA ARG A 28 -5.33 -12.28 -32.74
C ARG A 28 -5.42 -11.01 -33.60
N GLY A 29 -4.26 -10.40 -33.89
CA GLY A 29 -4.12 -9.31 -34.87
C GLY A 29 -4.22 -7.88 -34.33
N THR A 30 -4.49 -7.68 -33.02
CA THR A 30 -4.48 -6.34 -32.42
C THR A 30 -3.13 -6.02 -31.75
N PRO A 31 -2.58 -4.80 -31.87
CA PRO A 31 -1.37 -4.42 -31.13
C PRO A 31 -1.63 -4.39 -29.62
N LEU A 32 -0.67 -4.84 -28.81
CA LEU A 32 -0.77 -4.91 -27.34
C LEU A 32 -1.26 -3.60 -26.70
N TRP A 33 -0.73 -2.44 -27.11
CA TRP A 33 -1.12 -1.13 -26.56
C TRP A 33 -2.54 -0.68 -26.93
N ARG A 34 -3.21 -1.35 -27.87
CA ARG A 34 -4.63 -1.12 -28.20
C ARG A 34 -5.57 -2.09 -27.46
N MET A 35 -5.04 -3.16 -26.89
CA MET A 35 -5.82 -4.08 -26.07
C MET A 35 -6.18 -3.43 -24.72
N PRO A 36 -7.37 -3.68 -24.15
CA PRO A 36 -7.73 -3.21 -22.82
C PRO A 36 -6.69 -3.61 -21.77
N LEU A 37 -6.20 -4.84 -21.83
CA LEU A 37 -5.16 -5.37 -20.94
C LEU A 37 -3.81 -4.64 -21.10
N GLY A 38 -3.40 -4.34 -22.34
CA GLY A 38 -2.14 -3.62 -22.56
C GLY A 38 -2.22 -2.15 -22.19
N ARG A 39 -3.39 -1.51 -22.29
CA ARG A 39 -3.62 -0.15 -21.76
C ARG A 39 -3.58 -0.13 -20.24
N ALA A 40 -4.16 -1.14 -19.58
CA ALA A 40 -4.06 -1.32 -18.13
C ALA A 40 -2.59 -1.56 -17.71
N GLY A 41 -1.87 -2.45 -18.39
CA GLY A 41 -0.45 -2.71 -18.12
C GLY A 41 0.44 -1.48 -18.28
N LEU A 42 0.23 -0.68 -19.34
CA LEU A 42 0.94 0.60 -19.53
C LEU A 42 0.58 1.63 -18.45
N PHE A 43 -0.69 1.66 -18.01
CA PHE A 43 -1.14 2.54 -16.94
C PHE A 43 -0.51 2.16 -15.58
N PHE A 44 -0.46 0.88 -15.24
CA PHE A 44 0.24 0.40 -14.03
C PHE A 44 1.75 0.61 -14.11
N ALA A 45 2.36 0.36 -15.27
CA ALA A 45 3.78 0.66 -15.48
C ALA A 45 4.05 2.15 -15.29
N PHE A 46 3.22 3.04 -15.83
CA PHE A 46 3.33 4.48 -15.62
C PHE A 46 3.16 4.87 -14.15
N LEU A 47 2.20 4.28 -13.44
CA LEU A 47 1.93 4.58 -12.04
C LEU A 47 3.00 4.06 -11.07
N LEU A 48 3.68 2.97 -11.41
CA LEU A 48 4.80 2.43 -10.63
C LEU A 48 6.12 3.11 -10.96
N LEU A 49 6.35 3.42 -12.25
CA LEU A 49 7.57 4.11 -12.70
C LEU A 49 7.51 5.62 -12.49
N GLY A 50 6.33 6.22 -12.41
CA GLY A 50 6.12 7.66 -12.18
C GLY A 50 6.75 8.15 -10.86
N PRO A 51 6.45 7.55 -9.70
CA PRO A 51 7.10 7.87 -8.43
C PRO A 51 8.62 7.67 -8.46
N TRP A 52 9.08 6.59 -9.11
CA TRP A 52 10.51 6.28 -9.26
C TRP A 52 11.24 7.31 -10.14
N LEU A 53 10.70 7.59 -11.32
CA LEU A 53 11.20 8.60 -12.26
C LEU A 53 11.15 10.00 -11.65
N PHE A 54 10.10 10.32 -10.89
CA PHE A 54 9.99 11.62 -10.22
C PHE A 54 11.18 11.86 -9.29
N VAL A 55 11.58 10.87 -8.49
CA VAL A 55 12.75 11.00 -7.60
C VAL A 55 14.06 11.02 -8.40
N GLN A 56 14.22 10.15 -9.39
CA GLN A 56 15.48 10.03 -10.15
C GLN A 56 15.74 11.16 -11.16
N VAL A 57 14.70 11.68 -11.81
CA VAL A 57 14.82 12.63 -12.92
C VAL A 57 14.73 14.08 -12.46
N SER A 58 14.02 14.34 -11.36
CA SER A 58 13.78 15.73 -10.95
C SER A 58 15.04 16.45 -10.49
N GLY A 59 16.08 15.73 -10.01
CA GLY A 59 17.22 16.35 -9.33
C GLY A 59 16.79 17.25 -8.15
N MET A 60 15.52 17.15 -7.74
CA MET A 60 14.86 18.01 -6.78
C MET A 60 15.09 17.54 -5.35
N GLU A 61 15.77 16.41 -5.14
CA GLU A 61 16.22 15.99 -3.80
C GLU A 61 16.94 17.13 -3.08
N GLY A 62 17.76 17.93 -3.80
CA GLY A 62 18.45 19.09 -3.23
C GLY A 62 17.57 20.34 -3.03
N ILE A 63 16.56 20.55 -3.88
CA ILE A 63 15.71 21.77 -3.86
C ILE A 63 14.52 21.61 -2.91
N LEU A 64 13.88 20.43 -2.90
CA LEU A 64 12.77 20.09 -2.01
C LEU A 64 13.27 19.80 -0.59
N ALA A 65 14.45 19.21 -0.40
CA ALA A 65 15.02 18.99 0.94
C ALA A 65 15.53 20.27 1.61
N GLY A 66 15.66 21.38 0.87
CA GLY A 66 16.04 22.69 1.43
C GLY A 66 14.91 23.40 2.18
N ASN A 67 13.65 23.01 1.96
CA ASN A 67 12.49 23.60 2.60
C ASN A 67 11.52 22.48 3.05
N GLY A 68 11.48 22.21 4.36
CA GLY A 68 10.69 21.12 4.94
C GLY A 68 9.20 21.12 4.53
N GLY A 69 8.61 22.29 4.28
CA GLY A 69 7.22 22.38 3.82
C GLY A 69 6.99 21.75 2.45
N TRP A 70 7.89 21.98 1.49
CA TRP A 70 7.78 21.40 0.15
C TRP A 70 8.05 19.89 0.16
N LEU A 71 8.97 19.43 1.01
CA LEU A 71 9.22 18.01 1.18
C LEU A 71 8.00 17.27 1.74
N PHE A 72 7.32 17.85 2.74
CA PHE A 72 6.09 17.28 3.28
C PHE A 72 4.99 17.19 2.21
N VAL A 73 4.76 18.28 1.46
CA VAL A 73 3.76 18.29 0.36
C VAL A 73 4.09 17.24 -0.72
N ALA A 74 5.36 17.11 -1.10
CA ALA A 74 5.79 16.08 -2.05
C ALA A 74 5.56 14.66 -1.49
N SER A 75 5.84 14.45 -0.20
CA SER A 75 5.64 13.16 0.48
C SER A 75 4.17 12.77 0.54
N VAL A 76 3.28 13.71 0.85
CA VAL A 76 1.82 13.51 0.80
C VAL A 76 1.37 13.17 -0.62
N GLY A 77 1.83 13.94 -1.62
CA GLY A 77 1.46 13.72 -3.02
C GLY A 77 1.91 12.36 -3.56
N LEU A 78 3.14 11.94 -3.26
CA LEU A 78 3.66 10.62 -3.63
C LEU A 78 2.91 9.50 -2.91
N SER A 79 2.62 9.66 -1.62
CA SER A 79 1.85 8.68 -0.84
C SER A 79 0.43 8.50 -1.37
N ALA A 80 -0.23 9.60 -1.78
CA ALA A 80 -1.53 9.57 -2.42
C ALA A 80 -1.47 8.84 -3.77
N MET A 81 -0.43 9.11 -4.58
CA MET A 81 -0.24 8.43 -5.86
C MET A 81 -0.01 6.92 -5.69
N ILE A 82 0.81 6.51 -4.72
CA ILE A 82 1.01 5.08 -4.38
C ILE A 82 -0.32 4.43 -4.00
N SER A 83 -1.07 5.05 -3.09
CA SER A 83 -2.34 4.51 -2.60
C SER A 83 -3.37 4.42 -3.73
N TYR A 84 -3.46 5.46 -4.57
CA TYR A 84 -4.32 5.47 -5.74
C TYR A 84 -3.95 4.37 -6.75
N THR A 85 -2.66 4.11 -6.94
CA THR A 85 -2.19 3.06 -7.86
C THR A 85 -2.72 1.69 -7.46
N TRP A 86 -2.58 1.35 -6.18
CA TRP A 86 -3.06 0.08 -5.66
C TRP A 86 -4.59 0.02 -5.54
N TYR A 87 -5.25 1.12 -5.17
CA TYR A 87 -6.71 1.21 -5.22
C TYR A 87 -7.25 0.94 -6.65
N ARG A 88 -6.60 1.50 -7.68
CA ARG A 88 -6.98 1.22 -9.08
C ARG A 88 -6.72 -0.21 -9.51
N TYR A 89 -5.73 -0.88 -8.90
CA TYR A 89 -5.50 -2.30 -9.10
C TYR A 89 -6.61 -3.14 -8.46
N LEU A 90 -6.96 -2.86 -7.21
CA LEU A 90 -8.02 -3.57 -6.48
C LEU A 90 -9.39 -3.43 -7.16
N THR A 91 -9.79 -2.21 -7.51
CA THR A 91 -11.05 -1.95 -8.23
C THR A 91 -11.06 -2.46 -9.68
N TRP A 92 -9.89 -2.84 -10.21
CA TRP A 92 -9.82 -3.56 -11.48
C TRP A 92 -10.02 -5.07 -11.30
N LEU A 93 -9.65 -5.63 -10.15
CA LEU A 93 -9.94 -7.01 -9.77
C LEU A 93 -11.40 -7.23 -9.37
N ASP A 94 -12.07 -6.17 -8.93
CA ASP A 94 -13.51 -6.14 -8.67
C ASP A 94 -14.32 -6.22 -9.99
N VAL A 95 -14.68 -7.44 -10.39
CA VAL A 95 -15.35 -7.72 -11.68
C VAL A 95 -16.88 -7.78 -11.54
N PHE A 96 -17.40 -8.22 -10.39
CA PHE A 96 -18.79 -8.66 -10.25
C PHE A 96 -19.73 -7.53 -9.86
N GLU A 97 -19.46 -6.84 -8.75
CA GLU A 97 -20.29 -5.75 -8.26
C GLU A 97 -19.43 -4.55 -7.87
N ARG A 98 -19.57 -3.44 -8.61
CA ARG A 98 -18.82 -2.24 -8.27
C ARG A 98 -19.36 -1.59 -7.01
N GLU A 99 -18.47 -1.50 -6.04
CA GLU A 99 -18.73 -0.84 -4.78
C GLU A 99 -19.02 0.66 -4.90
N ARG A 100 -19.73 1.20 -3.90
CA ARG A 100 -20.01 2.63 -3.89
C ARG A 100 -18.78 3.39 -3.41
N ILE A 101 -18.25 4.25 -4.28
CA ILE A 101 -17.05 5.06 -4.01
C ILE A 101 -17.04 5.82 -2.68
N TRP A 102 -18.20 6.22 -2.16
CA TRP A 102 -18.27 6.92 -0.87
C TRP A 102 -17.86 6.01 0.29
N ALA A 103 -18.18 4.71 0.24
CA ALA A 103 -17.88 3.76 1.29
C ALA A 103 -16.39 3.40 1.27
N GLU A 104 -15.82 3.21 0.08
CA GLU A 104 -14.37 3.06 -0.13
C GLU A 104 -13.60 4.28 0.41
N LEU A 105 -14.01 5.50 0.02
CA LEU A 105 -13.38 6.74 0.50
C LEU A 105 -13.55 6.92 2.01
N LEU A 106 -14.71 6.61 2.56
CA LEU A 106 -14.95 6.66 4.00
C LEU A 106 -14.02 5.70 4.74
N THR A 107 -13.87 4.46 4.24
CA THR A 107 -12.94 3.47 4.80
C THR A 107 -11.51 3.99 4.81
N PHE A 108 -11.06 4.55 3.68
CA PHE A 108 -9.72 5.12 3.55
C PHE A 108 -9.47 6.27 4.54
N VAL A 109 -10.41 7.23 4.63
CA VAL A 109 -10.27 8.37 5.55
C VAL A 109 -10.31 7.94 7.01
N MET A 110 -11.22 7.02 7.36
CA MET A 110 -11.27 6.45 8.71
C MET A 110 -9.98 5.71 9.06
N ALA A 111 -9.36 5.03 8.09
CA ALA A 111 -8.09 4.36 8.27
C ALA A 111 -6.94 5.35 8.53
N CYS A 112 -6.83 6.43 7.76
CA CYS A 112 -5.86 7.48 8.03
C CYS A 112 -6.00 8.04 9.46
N GLY A 113 -7.25 8.24 9.92
CA GLY A 113 -7.52 8.68 11.29
C GLY A 113 -7.16 7.62 12.33
N SER A 114 -7.49 6.35 12.06
CA SER A 114 -7.22 5.23 12.97
C SER A 114 -5.73 5.05 13.24
N THR A 115 -4.85 5.31 12.27
CA THR A 115 -3.39 5.21 12.44
C THR A 115 -2.88 5.99 13.66
N LEU A 116 -3.54 7.11 14.01
CA LEU A 116 -3.16 7.91 15.18
C LEU A 116 -3.35 7.16 16.50
N LEU A 117 -4.17 6.10 16.55
CA LEU A 117 -4.38 5.26 17.72
C LEU A 117 -3.19 4.35 18.03
N VAL A 118 -2.30 4.09 17.07
CA VAL A 118 -1.09 3.29 17.31
C VAL A 118 -0.24 3.91 18.42
N PHE A 119 -0.04 5.24 18.40
CA PHE A 119 0.80 5.93 19.38
C PHE A 119 0.33 5.74 20.84
N PRO A 120 -0.92 6.08 21.23
CA PRO A 120 -1.36 5.89 22.61
C PRO A 120 -1.47 4.41 23.00
N ILE A 121 -1.87 3.53 22.09
CA ILE A 121 -2.01 2.09 22.41
C ILE A 121 -0.65 1.46 22.67
N THR A 122 0.33 1.67 21.79
CA THR A 122 1.70 1.15 21.99
C THR A 122 2.36 1.78 23.22
N ALA A 123 2.13 3.07 23.49
CA ALA A 123 2.64 3.72 24.70
C ALA A 123 2.04 3.12 25.98
N TRP A 124 0.73 2.87 26.00
CA TRP A 124 0.06 2.19 27.12
C TRP A 124 0.59 0.77 27.31
N LEU A 125 0.70 0.01 26.22
CA LEU A 125 1.15 -1.38 26.27
C LEU A 125 2.59 -1.48 26.79
N ARG A 126 3.48 -0.57 26.36
CA ARG A 126 4.84 -0.46 26.89
C ARG A 126 4.84 -0.16 28.38
N GLY A 127 3.98 0.75 28.85
CA GLY A 127 3.85 1.06 30.27
C GLY A 127 3.31 -0.11 31.11
N ALA A 128 2.39 -0.91 30.55
CA ALA A 128 1.76 -2.03 31.24
C ALA A 128 2.63 -3.29 31.30
N THR A 129 3.41 -3.55 30.24
CA THR A 129 4.19 -4.79 30.09
C THR A 129 5.69 -4.60 30.32
N GLY A 130 6.18 -3.36 30.26
CA GLY A 130 7.61 -3.05 30.29
C GLY A 130 8.36 -3.44 29.02
N MET A 131 7.68 -3.95 27.98
CA MET A 131 8.32 -4.35 26.73
C MET A 131 8.93 -3.12 26.03
N ALA A 132 10.19 -3.21 25.69
CA ALA A 132 10.93 -2.19 24.96
C ALA A 132 12.01 -2.86 24.12
N LEU A 133 12.57 -2.10 23.17
CA LEU A 133 13.77 -2.54 22.47
C LEU A 133 14.95 -2.57 23.44
N THR A 134 15.50 -3.75 23.69
CA THR A 134 16.64 -3.98 24.60
C THR A 134 17.92 -4.30 23.82
N GLY A 135 17.80 -4.65 22.53
CA GLY A 135 18.90 -5.14 21.71
C GLY A 135 19.12 -6.66 21.84
N ASP A 136 18.38 -7.34 22.71
CA ASP A 136 18.29 -8.81 22.70
C ASP A 136 17.33 -9.27 21.59
N LEU A 137 17.72 -10.32 20.87
CA LEU A 137 16.96 -10.81 19.73
C LEU A 137 15.53 -11.22 20.11
N TRP A 138 15.35 -11.90 21.23
CA TRP A 138 14.04 -12.43 21.62
C TRP A 138 13.12 -11.34 22.14
N ASP A 139 13.65 -10.46 22.99
CA ASP A 139 12.90 -9.31 23.51
C ASP A 139 12.46 -8.38 22.38
N ASP A 140 13.38 -8.05 21.46
CA ASP A 140 13.08 -7.16 20.32
C ASP A 140 12.10 -7.81 19.34
N LEU A 141 12.19 -9.13 19.12
CA LEU A 141 11.25 -9.86 18.27
C LEU A 141 9.84 -9.85 18.87
N VAL A 142 9.71 -10.17 20.17
CA VAL A 142 8.42 -10.15 20.86
C VAL A 142 7.83 -8.75 20.87
N TYR A 143 8.64 -7.73 21.17
CA TYR A 143 8.20 -6.34 21.13
C TYR A 143 7.73 -5.93 19.72
N SER A 144 8.50 -6.26 18.69
CA SER A 144 8.17 -5.88 17.30
C SER A 144 6.89 -6.57 16.80
N VAL A 145 6.69 -7.85 17.12
CA VAL A 145 5.52 -8.60 16.66
C VAL A 145 4.28 -8.24 17.48
N VAL A 146 4.39 -8.23 18.81
CA VAL A 146 3.23 -8.10 19.71
C VAL A 146 2.91 -6.65 20.00
N ALA A 147 3.90 -5.81 20.30
CA ALA A 147 3.65 -4.45 20.74
C ALA A 147 3.47 -3.45 19.59
N ILE A 148 4.14 -3.72 18.46
CA ILE A 148 4.03 -2.91 17.25
C ILE A 148 3.07 -3.60 16.27
N GLY A 149 3.47 -4.74 15.70
CA GLY A 149 2.75 -5.40 14.60
C GLY A 149 1.27 -5.68 14.92
N LEU A 150 0.99 -6.36 16.04
CA LEU A 150 -0.40 -6.66 16.42
C LEU A 150 -1.23 -5.40 16.65
N VAL A 151 -0.66 -4.37 17.27
CA VAL A 151 -1.37 -3.09 17.51
C VAL A 151 -1.70 -2.42 16.17
N GLU A 152 -0.74 -2.38 15.25
CA GLU A 152 -0.94 -1.81 13.92
C GLU A 152 -2.02 -2.56 13.14
N GLU A 153 -2.00 -3.89 13.12
CA GLU A 153 -3.03 -4.68 12.44
C GLU A 153 -4.42 -4.48 13.07
N VAL A 154 -4.52 -4.48 14.40
CA VAL A 154 -5.80 -4.28 15.09
C VAL A 154 -6.39 -2.92 14.75
N VAL A 155 -5.58 -1.86 14.82
CA VAL A 155 -6.03 -0.49 14.53
C VAL A 155 -6.47 -0.36 13.07
N LYS A 156 -5.70 -0.94 12.15
CA LYS A 156 -5.95 -0.90 10.71
C LYS A 156 -7.20 -1.68 10.29
N LEU A 157 -7.59 -2.71 11.06
CA LEU A 157 -8.85 -3.45 10.82
C LEU A 157 -10.11 -2.69 11.25
N LEU A 158 -10.01 -1.72 12.18
CA LEU A 158 -11.19 -1.01 12.72
C LEU A 158 -12.08 -0.34 11.65
N PRO A 159 -11.54 0.40 10.65
CA PRO A 159 -12.35 1.03 9.61
C PRO A 159 -13.15 0.02 8.79
N TYR A 160 -12.51 -1.09 8.40
CA TYR A 160 -13.15 -2.18 7.67
C TYR A 160 -14.28 -2.80 8.50
N LEU A 161 -13.99 -3.17 9.76
CA LEU A 161 -14.99 -3.77 10.66
C LEU A 161 -16.19 -2.84 10.88
N LEU A 162 -15.95 -1.53 10.94
CA LEU A 162 -17.02 -0.53 11.08
C LEU A 162 -17.92 -0.50 9.84
N ILE A 163 -17.34 -0.49 8.64
CA ILE A 163 -18.11 -0.49 7.38
C ILE A 163 -18.88 -1.80 7.21
N TRP A 164 -18.22 -2.93 7.42
CA TRP A 164 -18.87 -4.25 7.35
C TRP A 164 -20.04 -4.36 8.33
N ARG A 165 -19.89 -3.83 9.55
CA ARG A 165 -20.94 -3.94 10.57
C ARG A 165 -22.10 -2.97 10.39
N LEU A 166 -21.84 -1.76 9.89
CA LEU A 166 -22.81 -0.67 9.81
C LEU A 166 -23.46 -0.49 8.44
N THR A 167 -22.90 -1.09 7.40
CA THR A 167 -23.37 -0.94 6.02
C THR A 167 -23.68 -2.30 5.39
N ARG A 168 -24.30 -2.30 4.21
CA ARG A 168 -24.49 -3.49 3.36
C ARG A 168 -23.64 -3.36 2.09
N GLN A 169 -22.39 -2.97 2.26
CA GLN A 169 -21.43 -2.76 1.17
C GLN A 169 -20.36 -3.84 1.14
N VAL A 170 -20.47 -4.82 2.03
CA VAL A 170 -19.54 -5.94 2.12
C VAL A 170 -20.43 -7.17 2.18
N ASP A 171 -20.82 -7.66 1.02
CA ASP A 171 -21.76 -8.77 0.87
C ASP A 171 -21.23 -9.88 -0.06
N GLU A 172 -20.15 -9.63 -0.80
CA GLU A 172 -19.38 -10.65 -1.50
C GLU A 172 -18.06 -11.02 -0.79
N PRO A 173 -17.54 -12.25 -1.00
CA PRO A 173 -16.23 -12.65 -0.47
C PRO A 173 -15.09 -11.71 -0.89
N PHE A 174 -15.16 -11.13 -2.09
CA PHE A 174 -14.14 -10.21 -2.58
C PHE A 174 -14.17 -8.86 -1.85
N ASP A 175 -15.33 -8.37 -1.42
CA ASP A 175 -15.45 -7.08 -0.73
C ASP A 175 -14.68 -7.05 0.58
N HIS A 176 -14.63 -8.18 1.28
CA HIS A 176 -13.80 -8.31 2.48
C HIS A 176 -12.32 -8.05 2.17
N LEU A 177 -11.82 -8.58 1.04
CA LEU A 177 -10.46 -8.34 0.57
C LEU A 177 -10.28 -6.88 0.14
N LEU A 178 -11.25 -6.31 -0.59
CA LEU A 178 -11.23 -4.94 -1.09
C LEU A 178 -11.21 -3.93 0.07
N TYR A 179 -12.19 -3.99 0.99
CA TYR A 179 -12.29 -3.07 2.11
C TYR A 179 -11.17 -3.24 3.14
N GLY A 180 -10.71 -4.49 3.39
CA GLY A 180 -9.51 -4.75 4.18
C GLY A 180 -8.27 -4.09 3.57
N SER A 181 -8.09 -4.23 2.25
CA SER A 181 -7.01 -3.59 1.52
C SER A 181 -7.13 -2.06 1.47
N ILE A 182 -8.33 -1.50 1.34
CA ILE A 182 -8.54 -0.04 1.38
C ILE A 182 -8.21 0.52 2.77
N ALA A 183 -8.62 -0.18 3.84
CA ALA A 183 -8.24 0.19 5.20
C ALA A 183 -6.71 0.17 5.37
N ALA A 184 -6.06 -0.87 4.84
CA ALA A 184 -4.60 -0.96 4.81
C ALA A 184 -3.94 0.18 4.01
N LEU A 185 -4.50 0.57 2.86
CA LEU A 185 -3.99 1.67 2.05
C LEU A 185 -4.09 3.02 2.76
N GLY A 186 -5.16 3.27 3.52
CA GLY A 186 -5.28 4.50 4.33
C GLY A 186 -4.25 4.56 5.46
N PHE A 187 -3.98 3.42 6.12
CA PHE A 187 -2.90 3.33 7.10
C PHE A 187 -1.53 3.53 6.44
N ALA A 188 -1.27 2.81 5.35
CA ALA A 188 -0.03 2.89 4.59
C ALA A 188 0.20 4.30 4.04
N PHE A 189 -0.85 5.05 3.68
CA PHE A 189 -0.75 6.44 3.24
C PHE A 189 -0.12 7.35 4.30
N MET A 190 -0.59 7.25 5.55
CA MET A 190 -0.06 8.03 6.67
C MET A 190 1.39 7.67 6.94
N GLU A 191 1.71 6.38 6.97
CA GLU A 191 3.06 5.90 7.20
C GLU A 191 4.00 6.25 6.02
N ASN A 192 3.57 6.04 4.78
CA ASN A 192 4.28 6.45 3.56
C ASN A 192 4.66 7.92 3.64
N THR A 193 3.75 8.80 4.07
CA THR A 193 4.02 10.23 4.16
C THR A 193 5.17 10.52 5.11
N LEU A 194 5.14 9.95 6.32
CA LEU A 194 6.18 10.14 7.35
C LEU A 194 7.53 9.54 6.94
N TYR A 195 7.52 8.36 6.31
CA TYR A 195 8.73 7.71 5.84
C TYR A 195 9.35 8.46 4.65
N LEU A 196 8.55 8.92 3.70
CA LEU A 196 9.06 9.69 2.57
C LEU A 196 9.62 11.03 3.01
N GLU A 197 8.99 11.69 3.98
CA GLU A 197 9.54 12.92 4.55
C GLU A 197 10.89 12.66 5.25
N SER A 198 10.93 11.70 6.17
CA SER A 198 12.14 11.40 6.96
C SER A 198 13.31 10.85 6.12
N THR A 199 13.02 10.09 5.06
CA THR A 199 14.03 9.52 4.16
C THR A 199 14.33 10.41 2.95
N ARG A 200 13.77 11.62 2.89
CA ARG A 200 13.93 12.56 1.76
C ARG A 200 13.56 11.92 0.42
N LEU A 201 12.41 11.24 0.37
CA LEU A 201 11.81 10.58 -0.79
C LEU A 201 12.55 9.34 -1.31
N THR A 202 13.73 9.01 -0.79
CA THR A 202 14.53 7.86 -1.27
C THR A 202 13.83 6.51 -1.08
N ALA A 203 12.96 6.38 -0.07
CA ALA A 203 12.23 5.16 0.20
C ALA A 203 11.03 4.90 -0.74
N VAL A 204 10.72 5.79 -1.70
CA VAL A 204 9.52 5.72 -2.55
C VAL A 204 9.31 4.36 -3.20
N THR A 205 10.38 3.77 -3.73
CA THR A 205 10.30 2.49 -4.43
C THR A 205 9.95 1.34 -3.49
N GLY A 206 10.60 1.29 -2.32
CA GLY A 206 10.34 0.26 -1.32
C GLY A 206 8.96 0.40 -0.72
N ARG A 207 8.52 1.63 -0.46
CA ARG A 207 7.18 1.91 0.06
C ARG A 207 6.08 1.58 -0.97
N ALA A 208 6.30 1.88 -2.24
CA ALA A 208 5.35 1.61 -3.31
C ALA A 208 5.18 0.11 -3.61
N LEU A 209 6.28 -0.64 -3.69
CA LEU A 209 6.28 -2.02 -4.19
C LEU A 209 6.27 -3.08 -3.09
N LEU A 210 6.88 -2.80 -1.95
CA LEU A 210 6.99 -3.77 -0.86
C LEU A 210 6.06 -3.41 0.29
N ALA A 211 6.22 -2.22 0.87
CA ALA A 211 5.48 -1.89 2.09
C ALA A 211 3.96 -1.79 1.85
N SER A 212 3.53 -1.05 0.83
CA SER A 212 2.09 -0.91 0.54
C SER A 212 1.43 -2.24 0.16
N VAL A 213 2.17 -3.12 -0.52
CA VAL A 213 1.69 -4.48 -0.84
C VAL A 213 1.61 -5.34 0.40
N ALA A 214 2.64 -5.30 1.27
CA ALA A 214 2.65 -6.00 2.55
C ALA A 214 1.47 -5.58 3.43
N HIS A 215 1.22 -4.27 3.59
CA HIS A 215 0.06 -3.81 4.34
C HIS A 215 -1.27 -4.37 3.83
N MET A 216 -1.49 -4.35 2.51
CA MET A 216 -2.73 -4.91 1.95
C MET A 216 -2.82 -6.43 2.20
N PHE A 217 -1.72 -7.15 1.99
CA PHE A 217 -1.66 -8.59 2.19
C PHE A 217 -1.92 -8.99 3.65
N ASP A 218 -1.23 -8.36 4.59
CA ASP A 218 -1.29 -8.70 6.03
C ASP A 218 -2.66 -8.41 6.66
N THR A 219 -3.43 -7.48 6.07
CA THR A 219 -4.72 -7.05 6.61
C THR A 219 -5.93 -7.71 5.94
N SER A 220 -5.77 -8.19 4.70
CA SER A 220 -6.88 -8.75 3.93
C SER A 220 -6.99 -10.29 4.02
N ILE A 221 -6.01 -10.97 4.61
CA ILE A 221 -5.94 -12.43 4.77
C ILE A 221 -6.21 -12.84 6.22
#